data_AF-A0A6V8DT04-F1
#
_entry.id   AF-A0A6V8DT04-F1
#
_cell.length_a   1.000
_cell.length_b   1.000
_cell.length_c   1.000
_cell.angle_alpha   90.00
_cell.angle_beta   90.00
_cell.angle_gamma   90.00
#
_symmetry.space_group_name_H-M   'P 1'
#
loop_
_entity.id
_entity.type
_entity.pdbx_description
1 polymer ?
#
loop_
_entity_poly.entity_id
_entity_poly.type
_entity_poly.pdbx_seq_one_letter_code
_entity_poly.pdbx_strand_id
1 'polypeptide(L)'
;EVTIDGSEAPISDEITHVLNYEYLLESVEKSLTEGRVSLLESLGSRILEKMMAPSQVSSAKIQITKLEILKENGTLGCRMTRTR
;
A
#
# COMPACT_ATOMS: atom_id res chain seq x y z
N GLU A 1 2.64 -2.03 4.23
CA GLU A 1 3.87 -2.83 4.21
C GLU A 1 4.03 -3.42 2.81
N VAL A 2 5.24 -3.41 2.28
CA VAL A 2 5.58 -4.00 0.98
C VAL A 2 6.80 -4.90 1.16
N THR A 3 6.81 -6.02 0.47
CA THR A 3 7.92 -6.96 0.40
C THR A 3 8.49 -6.89 -1.01
N ILE A 4 9.79 -6.74 -1.11
CA ILE A 4 10.54 -6.77 -2.37
C ILE A 4 11.37 -8.05 -2.45
N ASP A 5 11.57 -8.54 -3.66
CA ASP A 5 12.43 -9.70 -3.90
C ASP A 5 13.90 -9.28 -3.97
N GLY A 6 14.77 -10.14 -3.45
CA GLY A 6 16.21 -9.90 -3.38
C GLY A 6 16.61 -9.16 -2.10
N SER A 7 17.71 -9.61 -1.52
CA SER A 7 18.37 -8.94 -0.38
C SER A 7 19.73 -8.37 -0.77
N GLU A 8 20.03 -8.34 -2.07
CA GLU A 8 21.29 -7.84 -2.60
C GLU A 8 21.33 -6.33 -2.49
N ALA A 9 22.54 -5.79 -2.31
CA ALA A 9 22.74 -4.35 -2.38
C ALA A 9 22.36 -3.83 -3.78
N PRO A 10 21.81 -2.62 -3.89
CA PRO A 10 21.56 -2.03 -5.19
C PRO A 10 22.87 -1.88 -5.96
N ILE A 11 22.78 -1.88 -7.30
CA ILE A 11 23.94 -1.79 -8.20
C ILE A 11 24.74 -0.50 -7.95
N SER A 12 24.06 0.58 -7.56
CA SER A 12 24.64 1.84 -7.10
C SER A 12 23.74 2.48 -6.04
N ASP A 13 24.30 3.40 -5.25
CA ASP A 13 23.57 4.15 -4.22
C ASP A 13 22.70 5.26 -4.84
N GLU A 14 21.72 4.85 -5.63
CA GLU A 14 20.76 5.73 -6.29
C GLU A 14 19.34 5.24 -6.08
N ILE A 15 18.41 6.17 -5.86
CA ILE A 15 16.99 5.88 -5.62
C ILE A 15 16.32 5.11 -6.76
N THR A 16 16.88 5.18 -7.97
CA THR A 16 16.43 4.48 -9.18
C THR A 16 16.64 2.97 -9.12
N HIS A 17 17.55 2.50 -8.27
CA HIS A 17 17.90 1.08 -8.12
C HIS A 17 17.17 0.39 -6.96
N VAL A 18 16.30 1.11 -6.26
CA VAL A 18 15.50 0.59 -5.15
C VAL A 18 14.03 0.96 -5.35
N LEU A 19 13.16 0.39 -4.52
CA LEU A 19 11.77 0.79 -4.49
C LEU A 19 11.65 2.21 -3.90
N ASN A 20 11.29 3.18 -4.73
CA ASN A 20 11.11 4.56 -4.28
C ASN A 20 9.88 4.65 -3.34
N TYR A 21 10.11 5.06 -2.09
CA TYR A 21 9.05 5.24 -1.11
C TYR A 21 8.13 6.44 -1.43
N GLU A 22 8.61 7.44 -2.16
CA GLU A 22 7.78 8.56 -2.65
C GLU A 22 6.70 8.04 -3.61
N TYR A 23 7.05 7.08 -4.48
CA TYR A 23 6.06 6.41 -5.33
C TYR A 23 5.00 5.68 -4.50
N LEU A 24 5.39 5.04 -3.39
CA LEU A 24 4.43 4.36 -2.50
C LEU A 24 3.49 5.38 -1.85
N LEU A 25 4.02 6.51 -1.38
CA LEU A 25 3.21 7.57 -0.80
C LEU A 25 2.23 8.14 -1.82
N GLU A 26 2.70 8.52 -3.01
CA GLU A 26 1.85 9.00 -4.10
C GLU A 26 0.78 7.99 -4.49
N SER A 27 1.10 6.69 -4.47
CA SER A 27 0.14 5.63 -4.77
C SER A 27 -1.03 5.61 -3.78
N VAL A 28 -0.77 5.90 -2.50
CA VAL A 28 -1.84 6.05 -1.50
C VAL A 28 -2.67 7.31 -1.78
N GLU A 29 -2.02 8.46 -1.95
CA GLU A 29 -2.70 9.75 -2.15
C GLU A 29 -3.56 9.77 -3.41
N LYS A 30 -3.03 9.26 -4.53
CA LYS A 30 -3.79 9.11 -5.78
C LYS A 30 -4.99 8.19 -5.58
N SER A 31 -4.83 7.11 -4.82
CA SER A 31 -5.94 6.18 -4.56
C SER A 31 -7.08 6.80 -3.74
N LEU A 32 -6.74 7.73 -2.83
CA LEU A 32 -7.70 8.48 -2.03
C LEU A 32 -8.43 9.56 -2.84
N THR A 33 -7.80 10.10 -3.89
CA THR A 33 -8.32 11.21 -4.70
C THR A 33 -9.01 10.77 -5.99
N GLU A 34 -8.85 9.51 -6.43
CA GLU A 34 -9.49 8.87 -7.60
C GLU A 34 -11.01 8.61 -7.46
N GLY A 35 -11.70 9.47 -6.72
CA GLY A 35 -13.14 9.39 -6.50
C GLY A 35 -13.53 8.55 -5.28
N ARG A 36 -14.77 8.79 -4.84
CA ARG A 36 -15.33 8.21 -3.63
C ARG A 36 -15.51 6.70 -3.78
N VAL A 37 -15.13 5.97 -2.74
CA VAL A 37 -15.36 4.53 -2.60
C VAL A 37 -16.30 4.28 -1.42
N SER A 38 -17.21 3.32 -1.58
CA SER A 38 -18.21 2.99 -0.56
C SER A 38 -17.70 2.01 0.50
N LEU A 39 -16.66 1.24 0.18
CA LEU A 39 -16.12 0.17 1.01
C LEU A 39 -14.62 0.35 1.23
N LEU A 40 -14.13 -0.01 2.43
CA LEU A 40 -12.70 0.03 2.74
C LEU A 40 -11.94 -1.02 1.92
N GLU A 41 -12.59 -2.14 1.62
CA GLU A 41 -12.06 -3.22 0.78
C GLU A 41 -11.80 -2.74 -0.65
N SER A 42 -12.69 -1.91 -1.20
CA SER A 42 -12.50 -1.31 -2.52
C SER A 42 -11.33 -0.32 -2.53
N LEU A 43 -11.19 0.50 -1.49
CA LEU A 43 -10.03 1.37 -1.31
C LEU A 43 -8.74 0.56 -1.18
N GLY A 44 -8.77 -0.49 -0.36
CA GLY A 44 -7.65 -1.39 -0.14
C GLY A 44 -7.20 -2.07 -1.42
N SER A 45 -8.13 -2.59 -2.22
CA SER A 45 -7.83 -3.19 -3.53
C SER A 45 -7.17 -2.18 -4.48
N ARG A 46 -7.71 -0.96 -4.58
CA ARG A 46 -7.14 0.11 -5.41
C ARG A 46 -5.71 0.46 -5.01
N ILE A 47 -5.45 0.61 -3.70
CA ILE A 47 -4.10 0.90 -3.22
C ILE A 47 -3.16 -0.28 -3.52
N LEU A 48 -3.60 -1.51 -3.24
CA LEU A 48 -2.81 -2.72 -3.50
C LEU A 48 -2.48 -2.88 -5.00
N GLU A 49 -3.37 -2.50 -5.92
CA GLU A 49 -3.08 -2.52 -7.37
C GLU A 49 -1.88 -1.64 -7.71
N LYS A 50 -1.81 -0.43 -7.18
CA LYS A 50 -0.69 0.48 -7.44
C LYS A 50 0.60 0.06 -6.74
N MET A 51 0.48 -0.45 -5.51
CA MET A 51 1.62 -0.97 -4.75
C MET A 51 2.26 -2.19 -5.41
N MET A 52 1.46 -3.01 -6.10
CA MET A 52 1.92 -4.20 -6.84
C MET A 52 2.36 -3.90 -8.28
N ALA A 53 2.29 -2.64 -8.74
CA ALA A 53 2.69 -2.27 -10.10
C ALA A 53 4.22 -2.35 -10.34
N PRO A 54 5.09 -1.92 -9.40
CA PRO A 54 6.52 -2.14 -9.54
C PRO A 54 6.86 -3.63 -9.61
N SER A 55 7.71 -4.03 -10.56
CA SER A 55 8.15 -5.42 -10.73
C SER A 55 8.93 -5.95 -9.52
N GLN A 56 9.59 -5.06 -8.77
CA GLN A 56 10.38 -5.39 -7.58
C GLN A 56 9.53 -5.87 -6.40
N VAL A 57 8.24 -5.52 -6.35
CA VAL A 57 7.33 -5.85 -5.25
C VAL A 57 6.74 -7.24 -5.44
N SER A 58 6.99 -8.15 -4.50
CA SER A 58 6.43 -9.51 -4.49
C SER A 58 5.19 -9.65 -3.62
N SER A 59 5.05 -8.81 -2.60
CA SER A 59 3.86 -8.77 -1.76
C SER A 59 3.58 -7.36 -1.26
N ALA A 60 2.30 -7.05 -1.09
CA ALA A 60 1.86 -5.84 -0.43
C ALA A 60 0.74 -6.16 0.57
N LYS A 61 0.84 -5.55 1.75
CA LYS A 61 -0.12 -5.68 2.84
C LYS A 61 -0.58 -4.30 3.28
N ILE A 62 -1.89 -4.13 3.34
CA ILE A 62 -2.54 -2.91 3.78
C ILE A 62 -3.44 -3.17 4.98
N GLN A 63 -3.49 -2.19 5.88
CA GLN A 63 -4.45 -2.12 6.96
C GLN A 63 -5.07 -0.73 6.93
N ILE A 64 -6.39 -0.68 6.83
CA ILE A 64 -7.16 0.57 6.81
C ILE A 64 -8.06 0.54 8.03
N THR A 65 -7.96 1.57 8.87
CA THR A 65 -8.73 1.68 10.10
C THR A 65 -9.61 2.91 10.03
N LYS A 66 -10.90 2.76 10.34
CA LYS A 66 -11.85 3.88 10.47
C LYS A 66 -11.93 4.27 11.94
N LEU A 67 -11.32 5.40 12.27
CA LEU A 67 -11.08 5.86 13.64
C LEU A 67 -12.37 6.26 14.37
N GLU A 68 -13.38 6.76 13.64
CA GLU A 68 -14.56 7.39 14.24
C GLU A 68 -15.77 6.45 14.44
N ILE A 69 -15.62 5.13 14.22
CA ILE A 69 -16.79 4.22 14.34
C ILE A 69 -17.13 3.92 15.80
N LEU A 70 -16.14 3.71 16.66
CA LEU A 70 -16.34 3.24 18.03
C LEU A 70 -15.95 4.35 19.01
N LYS A 71 -16.92 4.79 19.82
CA LYS A 71 -16.73 5.85 20.82
C LYS A 71 -15.93 5.40 22.05
N GLU A 72 -15.82 4.09 22.27
CA GLU A 72 -15.06 3.51 23.39
C GLU A 72 -14.08 2.43 22.87
N ASN A 73 -12.79 2.67 23.08
CA ASN A 73 -11.63 1.75 23.00
C ASN A 73 -11.60 0.65 21.91
N GLY A 74 -12.14 0.91 20.72
CA GLY A 74 -12.07 -0.03 19.61
C GLY A 74 -11.81 0.67 18.29
N THR A 75 -11.27 -0.06 17.32
CA THR A 75 -11.20 0.40 15.94
C THR A 75 -11.70 -0.69 15.00
N LEU A 76 -12.38 -0.28 13.93
CA LEU A 76 -12.87 -1.17 12.89
C LEU A 76 -12.27 -0.78 11.55
N GLY A 77 -12.09 -1.75 10.69
CA GLY A 77 -11.32 -1.55 9.47
C GLY A 77 -11.22 -2.82 8.65
N CYS A 78 -10.35 -2.80 7.64
CA CYS A 78 -10.00 -3.96 6.84
C CYS A 78 -8.49 -4.17 6.82
N ARG A 79 -8.08 -5.44 6.69
CA ARG A 79 -6.69 -5.83 6.44
C ARG A 79 -6.66 -6.75 5.24
N MET A 80 -5.81 -6.45 4.26
CA MET A 80 -5.74 -7.18 3.01
C MET A 80 -4.27 -7.38 2.63
N THR A 81 -3.97 -8.53 2.03
CA THR A 81 -2.64 -8.86 1.50
C THR A 81 -2.81 -9.33 0.07
N ARG A 82 -1.91 -8.89 -0.82
CA ARG A 82 -1.79 -9.39 -2.19
C ARG A 82 -0.35 -9.81 -2.44
N THR A 83 -0.18 -10.98 -3.01
CA THR A 83 1.10 -11.58 -3.42
C THR A 83 1.09 -11.82 -4.93
N ARG A 84 2.24 -11.68 -5.59
CA ARG A 84 2.41 -11.99 -7.01
C ARG A 84 2.61 -13.49 -7.25
#